data_AF-A0A930FN01-F1
#
_entry.id   AF-A0A930FN01-F1
#
_cell.length_a   1.000
_cell.length_b   1.000
_cell.length_c   1.000
_cell.angle_alpha   90.00
_cell.angle_beta   90.00
_cell.angle_gamma   90.00
#
_symmetry.space_group_name_H-M   'P 1'
#
loop_
_entity.id
_entity.type
_entity.pdbx_description
1 polymer ?
#
loop_
_entity_poly.entity_id
_entity_poly.type
_entity_poly.pdbx_seq_one_letter_code
_entity_poly.pdbx_strand_id
1 'polypeptide(L)'
;LTTSYPYDKDDLSESEIECLQEAIAENKDLSFKDLTEKSHDSAWQKAQWHISYMAMAKAVTNDPDILNYIKVNALNEQIIF
;
A
#
# COMPACT_ATOMS: atom_id res chain seq x y z
N LEU A 1 -7.76 29.85 14.18
CA LEU A 1 -6.85 29.77 13.02
C LEU A 1 -7.51 28.85 12.00
N THR A 2 -8.29 29.41 11.08
CA THR A 2 -8.82 28.68 9.91
C THR A 2 -7.95 29.11 8.73
N THR A 3 -6.81 28.43 8.56
CA THR A 3 -5.99 28.58 7.35
C THR A 3 -6.68 27.79 6.24
N SER A 4 -7.65 28.42 5.58
CA SER A 4 -8.11 27.96 4.27
C SER A 4 -7.13 28.53 3.25
N TYR A 5 -6.22 27.71 2.74
CA TYR A 5 -5.55 28.05 1.49
C TYR A 5 -6.63 28.12 0.40
N PRO A 6 -6.69 29.21 -0.40
CA PRO A 6 -7.60 29.25 -1.52
C PRO A 6 -7.21 28.11 -2.48
N TYR A 7 -8.19 27.30 -2.86
CA TYR A 7 -8.03 26.28 -3.90
C TYR A 7 -7.63 26.98 -5.20
N ASP A 8 -6.40 26.74 -5.66
CA ASP A 8 -5.97 27.16 -6.98
C ASP A 8 -6.22 26.03 -7.97
N LYS A 9 -6.87 26.33 -9.10
CA LYS A 9 -7.11 25.33 -10.14
C LYS A 9 -5.80 24.91 -10.82
N ASP A 10 -4.76 25.71 -10.68
CA ASP A 10 -3.43 25.45 -11.21
C ASP A 10 -2.56 24.64 -10.22
N ASP A 11 -3.06 24.28 -9.03
CA ASP A 11 -2.35 23.44 -8.06
C ASP A 11 -2.18 21.99 -8.54
N LEU A 12 -3.02 21.56 -9.50
CA LEU A 12 -3.01 20.22 -10.08
C LEU A 12 -2.86 20.31 -11.60
N SER A 13 -1.94 19.53 -12.13
CA SER A 13 -1.83 19.26 -13.55
C SER A 13 -3.07 18.50 -14.06
N GLU A 14 -3.32 18.57 -15.38
CA GLU A 14 -4.41 17.83 -16.03
C GLU A 14 -4.33 16.32 -15.77
N SER A 15 -3.13 15.74 -15.76
CA SER A 15 -2.92 14.32 -15.45
C SER A 15 -3.24 13.96 -14.00
N GLU A 16 -3.03 14.89 -13.06
CA GLU A 16 -3.42 14.67 -11.67
C GLU A 16 -4.95 14.71 -11.52
N ILE A 17 -5.61 15.64 -12.21
CA ILE A 17 -7.08 15.69 -12.25
C ILE A 17 -7.66 14.41 -12.85
N GLU A 18 -7.10 13.94 -13.96
CA GLU A 18 -7.52 12.69 -14.62
C GLU A 18 -7.38 11.49 -13.67
N CYS A 19 -6.21 11.31 -13.06
CA CYS A 19 -5.94 10.24 -12.09
C CYS A 19 -6.93 10.26 -10.91
N LEU A 20 -7.23 11.44 -10.38
CA LEU A 20 -8.21 11.61 -9.29
C LEU A 20 -9.63 11.27 -9.75
N GLN A 21 -10.03 11.69 -10.94
CA GLN A 21 -11.35 11.37 -11.49
C GLN A 21 -11.53 9.87 -11.71
N GLU A 22 -10.50 9.18 -12.23
CA GLU A 22 -10.49 7.73 -12.39
C GLU A 22 -10.61 7.02 -11.04
N ALA A 23 -9.79 7.40 -10.06
CA ALA A 23 -9.83 6.81 -8.72
C ALA A 23 -11.20 7.01 -8.04
N ILE A 24 -11.80 8.21 -8.17
CA ILE A 24 -13.14 8.47 -7.63
C ILE A 24 -14.18 7.61 -8.35
N ALA A 25 -14.16 7.58 -9.68
CA ALA A 25 -15.13 6.81 -10.46
C ALA A 25 -15.07 5.32 -10.16
N GLU A 26 -13.86 4.76 -10.01
CA GLU A 26 -13.64 3.34 -9.71
C GLU A 26 -14.11 2.97 -8.29
N ASN A 27 -13.99 3.87 -7.31
CA ASN A 27 -14.10 3.52 -5.89
C ASN A 27 -15.34 4.09 -5.18
N LYS A 28 -16.01 5.13 -5.72
CA LYS A 28 -17.08 5.86 -5.01
C LYS A 28 -18.32 5.04 -4.65
N ASP A 29 -18.61 3.99 -5.40
CA ASP A 29 -19.81 3.15 -5.22
C ASP A 29 -19.53 1.86 -4.42
N LEU A 30 -18.27 1.63 -4.02
CA LEU A 30 -17.86 0.46 -3.26
C LEU A 30 -18.19 0.63 -1.76
N SER A 31 -18.57 -0.47 -1.09
CA SER A 31 -18.73 -0.43 0.37
C SER A 31 -17.37 -0.30 1.05
N PHE A 32 -17.36 0.10 2.33
CA PHE A 32 -16.13 0.13 3.12
C PHE A 32 -15.41 -1.23 3.13
N LYS A 33 -16.20 -2.33 3.15
CA LYS A 33 -15.66 -3.69 3.09
C LYS A 33 -14.98 -3.94 1.74
N ASP A 34 -15.65 -3.61 0.63
CA ASP A 34 -15.10 -3.81 -0.71
C ASP A 34 -13.84 -2.95 -0.94
N LEU A 35 -13.83 -1.71 -0.46
CA LEU A 35 -12.64 -0.85 -0.46
C LEU A 35 -11.50 -1.43 0.37
N THR A 36 -11.82 -2.00 1.53
CA THR A 36 -10.83 -2.67 2.38
C THR A 36 -10.23 -3.87 1.66
N GLU A 37 -11.06 -4.72 1.05
CA GLU A 37 -10.60 -5.91 0.32
C GLU A 37 -9.83 -5.54 -0.97
N LYS A 38 -10.21 -4.45 -1.65
CA LYS A 38 -9.54 -3.94 -2.85
C LYS A 38 -8.16 -3.34 -2.55
N SER A 39 -8.02 -2.62 -1.44
CA SER A 39 -6.80 -1.89 -1.10
C SER A 39 -5.75 -2.73 -0.37
N HIS A 40 -6.14 -3.84 0.24
CA HIS A 40 -5.27 -4.67 1.06
C HIS A 40 -5.02 -6.04 0.44
N ASP A 41 -3.77 -6.49 0.50
CA ASP A 41 -3.34 -7.77 -0.05
C ASP A 41 -3.40 -8.92 0.98
N SER A 42 -2.89 -10.08 0.55
CA SER A 42 -2.85 -11.27 1.40
C SER A 42 -1.95 -11.14 2.65
N ALA A 43 -1.00 -10.20 2.66
CA ALA A 43 -0.14 -9.97 3.83
C ALA A 43 -0.93 -9.26 4.93
N TRP A 44 -1.70 -8.24 4.56
CA TRP A 44 -2.58 -7.54 5.48
C TRP A 44 -3.66 -8.47 6.07
N GLN A 45 -4.29 -9.30 5.24
CA GLN A 45 -5.31 -10.26 5.70
C GLN A 45 -4.79 -11.28 6.72
N LYS A 46 -3.50 -11.61 6.67
CA LYS A 46 -2.84 -12.57 7.59
C LYS A 46 -2.27 -11.88 8.83
N ALA A 47 -2.30 -10.56 8.89
CA ALA A 47 -1.76 -9.81 10.01
C ALA A 47 -2.67 -9.93 11.23
N GLN A 48 -2.06 -9.98 12.42
CA GLN A 48 -2.79 -9.81 13.68
C GLN A 48 -2.59 -8.39 14.19
N TRP A 49 -1.40 -8.12 14.74
CA TRP A 49 -1.01 -6.79 15.23
C TRP A 49 -0.01 -6.09 14.30
N HIS A 50 0.88 -6.87 13.68
CA HIS A 50 1.87 -6.40 12.72
C HIS A 50 1.86 -7.33 11.51
N ILE A 51 2.17 -6.79 10.34
CA ILE A 51 2.38 -7.59 9.14
C ILE A 51 3.78 -8.22 9.25
N SER A 52 3.86 -9.54 9.18
CA SER A 52 5.15 -10.23 9.15
C SER A 52 5.91 -9.87 7.87
N TYR A 53 7.21 -9.59 7.96
CA TYR A 53 8.04 -9.32 6.78
C TYR A 53 7.99 -10.46 5.76
N MET A 54 7.90 -11.72 6.21
CA MET A 54 7.74 -12.87 5.32
C MET A 54 6.34 -12.94 4.68
N ALA A 55 5.31 -12.41 5.34
CA ALA A 55 3.99 -12.30 4.74
C ALA A 55 3.99 -11.25 3.62
N MET A 56 4.65 -10.10 3.84
CA MET A 56 4.85 -9.08 2.80
C MET A 56 5.63 -9.63 1.61
N ALA A 57 6.75 -10.32 1.85
CA ALA A 57 7.54 -10.94 0.78
C ALA A 57 6.71 -11.93 -0.05
N LYS A 58 5.88 -12.75 0.61
CA LYS A 58 4.98 -13.72 -0.04
C LYS A 58 3.81 -13.08 -0.80
N ALA A 59 3.43 -11.85 -0.48
CA ALA A 59 2.43 -11.14 -1.27
C ALA A 59 2.96 -10.68 -2.62
N VAL A 60 4.28 -10.49 -2.74
CA VAL A 60 4.95 -10.03 -3.97
C VAL A 60 5.48 -11.19 -4.81
N THR A 61 5.99 -12.25 -4.18
CA THR A 61 6.58 -13.39 -4.91
C THR A 61 6.40 -14.73 -4.20
N ASN A 62 6.32 -15.81 -4.99
CA ASN A 62 6.38 -17.19 -4.53
C ASN A 62 7.70 -17.89 -4.90
N ASP A 63 8.65 -17.16 -5.47
CA ASP A 63 9.97 -17.70 -5.84
C ASP A 63 10.75 -18.09 -4.57
N PRO A 64 11.10 -19.37 -4.39
CA PRO A 64 11.75 -19.85 -3.19
C PRO A 64 13.15 -19.25 -2.98
N ASP A 65 13.89 -18.97 -4.05
CA ASP A 65 15.24 -18.43 -3.98
C ASP A 65 15.20 -16.96 -3.53
N ILE A 66 14.26 -16.19 -4.09
CA ILE A 66 14.04 -14.79 -3.67
C ILE A 66 13.55 -14.72 -2.21
N LEU A 67 12.61 -15.59 -1.82
CA LEU A 67 12.14 -15.64 -0.44
C LEU A 67 13.26 -16.01 0.54
N ASN A 68 14.16 -16.92 0.15
CA ASN A 68 15.32 -17.28 0.97
C ASN A 68 16.32 -16.12 1.08
N TYR A 69 16.59 -15.41 -0.02
CA TYR A 69 17.43 -14.22 -0.02
C TYR A 69 16.90 -13.14 0.93
N ILE A 70 15.60 -12.80 0.84
CA ILE A 70 14.96 -11.82 1.73
C ILE A 70 15.08 -12.25 3.19
N LYS A 71 14.82 -13.53 3.50
CA LYS A 71 14.93 -14.08 4.85
C LYS A 71 16.34 -13.95 5.41
N VAL A 72 17.36 -14.31 4.64
CA VAL A 72 18.77 -14.24 5.07
C VAL A 72 19.18 -12.79 5.34
N ASN A 73 18.85 -11.86 4.46
CA ASN A 73 19.19 -10.44 4.67
C ASN A 73 18.49 -9.84 5.89
N ALA A 74 17.20 -10.13 6.08
CA ALA A 74 16.45 -9.67 7.25
C ALA A 74 17.06 -10.17 8.58
N LEU A 75 17.61 -11.40 8.60
CA LEU A 75 18.33 -11.92 9.76
C LEU A 75 19.68 -11.21 9.96
N ASN A 76 20.42 -10.96 8.88
CA ASN A 76 21.71 -10.28 8.95
C ASN A 76 21.59 -8.84 9.50
N GLU A 77 20.53 -8.12 9.14
CA GLU A 77 20.26 -6.76 9.64
C GLU A 77 19.91 -6.72 11.14
N GLN A 78 19.43 -7.82 11.71
CA GLN A 78 19.12 -7.93 13.14
C GLN A 78 20.34 -8.34 13.98
N ILE A 79 21.45 -8.75 13.34
CA ILE A 79 22.72 -9.02 14.02
C ILE A 79 23.43 -7.67 14.22
N ILE A 80 23.10 -7.01 15.33
CA ILE A 80 23.86 -5.86 15.83
C ILE A 80 25.02 -6.41 16.66
N PHE A 81 26.26 -6.08 16.27
CA PHE A 81 27.48 -6.36 17.05
C PHE A 81 27.67 -5.33 18.17
#